data_AF-A0A1S6HKN3-F1
#
_entry.id   AF-A0A1S6HKN3-F1
#
_cell.length_a   1.000
_cell.length_b   1.000
_cell.length_c   1.000
_cell.angle_alpha   90.00
_cell.angle_beta   90.00
_cell.angle_gamma   90.00
#
_symmetry.space_group_name_H-M   'P 1'
#
loop_
_entity.id
_entity.type
_entity.pdbx_description
1 polymer ?
#
loop_
_entity_poly.entity_id
_entity_poly.type
_entity_poly.pdbx_seq_one_letter_code
_entity_poly.pdbx_strand_id
1 'polypeptide(L)'
;MLKRTLIILSVLSLLFIFMLSAFNSKGYMLKTQLTLNGVQVGPTEIKLENGETSEFPLTLEDFNFIRYTLSENQDQVDLTAQLIFRQGDFRNTNTLPSFSLIPDGQQASMEYKAEANGPNIHWSVTVAPTE
;
A
#
# COMPACT_ATOMS: atom_id res chain seq x y z
N MET A 1 26.37 23.19 -40.08
CA MET A 1 25.07 22.70 -39.54
C MET A 1 25.17 22.00 -38.18
N LEU A 2 26.37 21.59 -37.72
CA LEU A 2 26.57 20.84 -36.46
C LEU A 2 26.04 21.53 -35.18
N LYS A 3 26.05 22.87 -35.10
CA LYS A 3 25.67 23.62 -33.90
C LYS A 3 24.17 23.57 -33.58
N ARG A 4 23.28 23.52 -34.58
CA ARG A 4 21.82 23.48 -34.36
C ARG A 4 21.35 22.13 -33.83
N THR A 5 21.91 21.04 -34.35
CA THR A 5 21.57 19.68 -33.92
C THR A 5 21.95 19.44 -32.46
N LEU A 6 23.08 19.98 -32.02
CA LEU A 6 23.53 19.87 -30.63
C LEU A 6 22.58 20.59 -29.65
N ILE A 7 22.13 21.79 -30.02
CA ILE A 7 21.19 22.58 -29.21
C ILE A 7 19.85 21.86 -29.07
N ILE A 8 19.33 21.28 -30.15
CA ILE A 8 18.06 20.54 -30.14
C ILE A 8 18.15 19.31 -29.23
N LEU A 9 19.24 18.54 -29.30
CA LEU A 9 19.45 17.39 -28.43
C LEU A 9 19.52 17.79 -26.96
N SER A 10 20.24 18.87 -26.63
CA SER A 10 20.33 19.35 -25.24
C SER A 10 18.98 19.79 -24.68
N VAL A 11 18.15 20.44 -25.48
CA VAL A 11 16.79 20.85 -25.06
C VAL A 11 15.86 19.64 -24.88
N LEU A 12 15.93 18.65 -25.78
CA LEU A 12 15.16 17.41 -25.65
C LEU A 12 15.58 16.62 -24.41
N SER A 13 16.88 16.49 -24.13
CA SER A 13 17.37 15.83 -22.91
C SER A 13 16.93 16.56 -21.65
N LEU A 14 16.93 17.89 -21.64
CA LEU A 14 16.40 18.67 -20.50
C LEU A 14 14.91 18.46 -20.30
N LEU A 15 14.10 18.47 -21.38
CA LEU A 15 12.66 18.19 -21.31
C LEU A 15 12.40 16.77 -20.80
N PHE A 16 13.23 15.80 -21.21
CA PHE A 16 13.12 14.42 -20.75
C PHE A 16 13.46 14.28 -19.26
N ILE A 17 14.49 14.98 -18.77
CA ILE A 17 14.83 15.02 -17.34
C ILE A 17 13.70 15.67 -16.53
N PHE A 18 13.09 16.76 -17.04
CA PHE A 18 11.94 17.40 -16.39
C PHE A 18 10.70 16.49 -16.33
N MET A 19 10.43 15.72 -17.39
CA MET A 19 9.35 14.72 -17.37
C MET A 19 9.63 13.57 -16.39
N LEU A 20 10.89 13.16 -16.22
CA LEU A 20 11.27 12.13 -15.26
C LEU A 20 11.21 12.61 -13.81
N SER A 21 11.51 13.90 -13.55
CA SER A 21 11.43 14.48 -12.20
C SER A 21 9.99 14.76 -11.72
N ALA A 22 8.99 14.61 -12.59
CA ALA A 22 7.58 14.80 -12.24
C ALA A 22 6.92 13.54 -11.64
N PHE A 23 7.68 12.45 -11.42
CA PHE A 23 7.28 11.38 -10.51
C PHE A 23 7.37 11.87 -9.06
N ASN A 24 6.50 12.81 -8.69
CA ASN A 24 6.20 13.08 -7.30
C ASN A 24 5.47 11.84 -6.77
N SER A 25 6.05 11.13 -5.81
CA SER A 25 5.35 10.05 -5.12
C SER A 25 4.17 10.67 -4.36
N LYS A 26 2.96 10.41 -4.86
CA LYS A 26 1.73 10.86 -4.20
C LYS A 26 1.59 10.09 -2.89
N GLY A 27 1.52 10.82 -1.79
CA GLY A 27 1.31 10.25 -0.45
C GLY A 27 -0.17 10.06 -0.16
N TYR A 28 -0.47 9.05 0.65
CA TYR A 28 -1.82 8.73 1.11
C TYR A 28 -1.83 8.50 2.61
N MET A 29 -2.90 8.98 3.24
CA MET A 29 -3.29 8.59 4.58
C MET A 29 -4.28 7.44 4.47
N LEU A 30 -3.88 6.30 5.03
CA LEU A 30 -4.70 5.13 5.17
C LEU A 30 -5.28 5.09 6.57
N LYS A 31 -6.61 5.05 6.70
CA LYS A 31 -7.30 4.75 7.95
C LYS A 31 -7.82 3.34 7.87
N THR A 32 -7.34 2.47 8.74
CA THR A 32 -7.63 1.04 8.68
C THR A 32 -8.00 0.47 10.03
N GLN A 33 -8.91 -0.49 10.03
CA GLN A 33 -9.26 -1.24 11.23
C GLN A 33 -9.37 -2.71 10.85
N LEU A 34 -8.35 -3.49 11.23
CA LEU A 34 -8.34 -4.93 11.07
C LEU A 34 -8.60 -5.57 12.44
N THR A 35 -9.57 -6.46 12.51
CA THR A 35 -9.79 -7.32 13.67
C THR A 35 -9.70 -8.79 13.27
N LEU A 36 -9.02 -9.57 14.10
CA LEU A 36 -8.87 -11.02 13.97
C LEU A 36 -9.49 -11.64 15.22
N ASN A 37 -10.53 -12.46 15.07
CA ASN A 37 -11.30 -13.04 16.18
C ASN A 37 -11.77 -11.99 17.20
N GLY A 38 -12.14 -10.80 16.72
CA GLY A 38 -12.58 -9.68 17.56
C GLY A 38 -11.46 -8.87 18.22
N VAL A 39 -10.19 -9.25 18.06
CA VAL A 39 -9.04 -8.48 18.56
C VAL A 39 -8.54 -7.55 17.47
N GLN A 40 -8.41 -6.26 17.76
CA GLN A 40 -7.84 -5.31 16.83
C GLN A 40 -6.33 -5.52 16.65
N VAL A 41 -5.88 -5.50 15.41
CA VAL A 41 -4.49 -5.78 15.04
C VAL A 41 -3.93 -4.71 14.12
N GLY A 42 -2.65 -4.40 14.33
CA GLY A 42 -1.92 -3.44 13.51
C GLY A 42 -2.25 -1.98 13.82
N PRO A 43 -1.62 -1.05 13.06
CA PRO A 43 -1.90 0.37 13.18
C PRO A 43 -3.30 0.71 12.66
N THR A 44 -3.87 1.80 13.18
CA THR A 44 -5.15 2.35 12.71
C THR A 44 -5.00 3.41 11.63
N GLU A 45 -3.83 4.01 11.55
CA GLU A 45 -3.53 5.12 10.65
C GLU A 45 -2.10 4.95 10.14
N ILE A 46 -1.92 5.04 8.82
CA ILE A 46 -0.66 4.78 8.14
C ILE A 46 -0.50 5.78 7.01
N LYS A 47 0.67 6.44 6.93
CA LYS A 47 1.05 7.19 5.74
C LYS A 47 1.84 6.28 4.81
N LEU A 48 1.42 6.18 3.55
CA LEU A 48 2.09 5.40 2.51
C LEU A 48 2.21 6.23 1.24
N GLU A 49 3.36 6.18 0.60
CA GLU A 49 3.56 6.71 -0.75
C GLU A 49 3.11 5.72 -1.83
N ASN A 50 2.79 6.21 -3.03
CA ASN A 50 2.47 5.35 -4.17
C ASN A 50 3.63 4.37 -4.47
N GLY A 51 3.34 3.08 -4.42
CA GLY A 51 4.30 1.99 -4.63
C GLY A 51 5.03 1.56 -3.35
N GLU A 52 4.71 2.16 -2.20
CA GLU A 52 5.34 1.85 -0.94
C GLU A 52 4.75 0.59 -0.28
N THR A 53 5.60 -0.09 0.48
CA THR A 53 5.25 -1.16 1.39
C THR A 53 5.77 -0.84 2.78
N SER A 54 4.91 -0.96 3.80
CA SER A 54 5.33 -0.82 5.20
C SER A 54 4.96 -2.05 6.04
N GLU A 55 5.83 -2.43 6.97
CA GLU A 55 5.63 -3.52 7.91
C GLU A 55 5.49 -3.00 9.34
N PHE A 56 4.54 -3.55 10.09
CA PHE A 56 4.28 -3.21 11.48
C PHE A 56 4.32 -4.46 12.34
N PRO A 57 4.99 -4.44 13.50
CA PRO A 57 5.01 -5.58 14.41
C PRO A 57 3.61 -5.85 14.98
N LEU A 58 3.30 -7.12 15.20
CA LEU A 58 2.09 -7.61 15.84
C LEU A 58 2.42 -8.52 17.02
N THR A 59 1.50 -8.57 17.97
CA THR A 59 1.54 -9.52 19.09
C THR A 59 0.41 -10.53 18.92
N LEU A 60 0.58 -11.48 18.00
CA LEU A 60 -0.33 -12.60 17.80
C LEU A 60 0.43 -13.92 17.91
N GLU A 61 -0.29 -15.01 18.20
CA GLU A 61 0.30 -16.34 18.31
C GLU A 61 0.84 -16.84 16.97
N ASP A 62 0.05 -16.68 15.89
CA ASP A 62 0.36 -17.21 14.57
C ASP A 62 1.08 -16.23 13.64
N PHE A 63 1.19 -14.94 14.01
CA PHE A 63 1.77 -13.90 13.17
C PHE A 63 2.46 -12.83 14.02
N ASN A 64 3.56 -12.27 13.53
CA ASN A 64 4.32 -11.25 14.24
C ASN A 64 4.54 -9.96 13.45
N PHE A 65 4.10 -9.90 12.20
CA PHE A 65 4.02 -8.66 11.43
C PHE A 65 2.75 -8.58 10.59
N ILE A 66 2.32 -7.35 10.31
CA ILE A 66 1.40 -7.03 9.23
C ILE A 66 2.10 -6.11 8.23
N ARG A 67 1.91 -6.38 6.96
CA ARG A 67 2.44 -5.59 5.87
C ARG A 67 1.30 -4.97 5.09
N TYR A 68 1.38 -3.67 4.81
CA TYR A 68 0.48 -2.97 3.90
C TYR A 68 1.25 -2.53 2.66
N THR A 69 0.66 -2.71 1.49
CA THR A 69 1.21 -2.22 0.21
C THR A 69 0.15 -1.40 -0.49
N LEU A 70 0.55 -0.22 -0.96
CA LEU A 70 -0.32 0.70 -1.68
C LEU A 70 0.25 0.96 -3.08
N SER A 71 -0.59 0.88 -4.09
CA SER A 71 -0.27 1.32 -5.45
C SER A 71 -1.42 2.12 -6.04
N GLU A 72 -1.12 3.19 -6.75
CA GLU A 72 -2.11 3.95 -7.53
C GLU A 72 -1.92 3.69 -9.02
N ASN A 73 -3.03 3.45 -9.71
CA ASN A 73 -3.11 3.39 -11.16
C ASN A 73 -4.37 4.15 -11.63
N GLN A 74 -4.20 5.17 -12.48
CA GLN A 74 -5.31 5.95 -13.07
C GLN A 74 -6.37 6.41 -12.03
N ASP A 75 -5.90 7.06 -10.95
CA ASP A 75 -6.73 7.55 -9.83
C ASP A 75 -7.43 6.49 -8.97
N GLN A 76 -7.17 5.21 -9.24
CA GLN A 76 -7.59 4.09 -8.39
C GLN A 76 -6.42 3.65 -7.52
N VAL A 77 -6.66 3.57 -6.21
CA VAL A 77 -5.70 3.10 -5.21
C VAL A 77 -6.00 1.66 -4.85
N ASP A 78 -5.07 0.78 -5.18
CA ASP A 78 -5.07 -0.61 -4.75
C ASP A 78 -4.32 -0.76 -3.44
N LEU A 79 -4.97 -1.42 -2.48
CA LEU A 79 -4.42 -1.70 -1.16
C LEU A 79 -4.44 -3.21 -0.91
N THR A 80 -3.29 -3.71 -0.47
CA THR A 80 -3.16 -5.11 -0.01
C THR A 80 -2.63 -5.15 1.41
N ALA A 81 -3.04 -6.16 2.17
CA ALA A 81 -2.51 -6.45 3.49
C ALA A 81 -2.04 -7.92 3.57
N GLN A 82 -0.94 -8.16 4.28
CA GLN A 82 -0.41 -9.50 4.50
C GLN A 82 -0.06 -9.70 5.97
N LEU A 83 -0.55 -10.79 6.56
CA LEU A 83 -0.10 -11.25 7.87
C LEU A 83 1.13 -12.12 7.68
N ILE A 84 2.18 -11.85 8.45
CA ILE A 84 3.49 -12.48 8.29
C ILE A 84 3.93 -13.09 9.61
N PHE A 85 4.34 -14.35 9.56
CA PHE A 85 5.09 -15.01 10.62
C PHE A 85 6.55 -15.11 10.18
N ARG A 86 7.48 -14.63 11.01
CA ARG A 86 8.92 -14.72 10.77
C ARG A 86 9.65 -15.22 12.01
N GLN A 87 10.43 -16.29 11.88
CA GLN A 87 11.26 -16.83 12.96
C GLN A 87 12.59 -17.33 12.40
N GLY A 88 13.67 -16.59 12.63
CA GLY A 88 14.94 -16.83 11.94
C GLY A 88 14.77 -16.69 10.43
N ASP A 89 15.17 -17.72 9.67
CA ASP A 89 15.01 -17.78 8.21
C ASP A 89 13.61 -18.23 7.77
N PHE A 90 12.78 -18.75 8.69
CA PHE A 90 11.43 -19.18 8.35
C PHE A 90 10.50 -17.98 8.17
N ARG A 91 9.77 -17.97 7.05
CA ARG A 91 8.75 -16.96 6.74
C ARG A 91 7.50 -17.62 6.18
N ASN A 92 6.36 -17.36 6.81
CA ASN A 92 5.04 -17.69 6.28
C ASN A 92 4.22 -16.41 6.09
N THR A 93 3.45 -16.33 5.00
CA THR A 93 2.64 -15.15 4.67
C THR A 93 1.23 -15.54 4.30
N ASN A 94 0.25 -14.90 4.94
CA ASN A 94 -1.16 -15.00 4.57
C ASN A 94 -1.60 -13.67 3.95
N THR A 95 -2.02 -13.69 2.69
CA THR A 95 -2.48 -12.48 1.98
C THR A 95 -3.96 -12.29 2.23
N LEU A 96 -4.32 -11.14 2.82
CA LEU A 96 -5.71 -10.75 2.98
C LEU A 96 -6.27 -10.27 1.64
N PRO A 97 -7.59 -10.37 1.42
CA PRO A 97 -8.19 -9.88 0.19
C PRO A 97 -7.96 -8.38 0.02
N SER A 98 -7.72 -7.92 -1.21
CA SER A 98 -7.35 -6.54 -1.50
C SER A 98 -8.55 -5.62 -1.67
N PHE A 99 -8.34 -4.32 -1.48
CA PHE A 99 -9.29 -3.28 -1.84
C PHE A 99 -8.78 -2.47 -3.01
N SER A 100 -9.70 -2.00 -3.85
CA SER A 100 -9.44 -0.98 -4.85
C SER A 100 -10.41 0.18 -4.62
N LEU A 101 -9.87 1.36 -4.35
CA LEU A 101 -10.59 2.50 -3.78
C LEU A 101 -10.29 3.77 -4.59
N ILE A 102 -11.25 4.68 -4.63
CA ILE A 102 -10.97 6.06 -5.03
C ILE A 102 -10.40 6.80 -3.80
N PRO A 103 -9.37 7.64 -3.96
CA PRO A 103 -8.74 8.35 -2.85
C PRO A 103 -9.62 9.44 -2.22
N ASP A 104 -10.87 9.64 -2.63
CA ASP A 104 -11.75 10.69 -2.11
C ASP A 104 -12.38 10.37 -0.74
N GLY A 105 -11.71 9.57 0.09
CA GLY A 105 -12.21 9.17 1.40
C GLY A 105 -13.24 8.04 1.33
N GLN A 106 -13.34 7.33 0.20
CA GLN A 106 -14.17 6.14 0.08
C GLN A 106 -13.81 5.11 1.16
N GLN A 107 -14.83 4.59 1.84
CA GLN A 107 -14.68 3.48 2.79
C GLN A 107 -15.03 2.16 2.10
N ALA A 108 -14.18 1.16 2.29
CA ALA A 108 -14.49 -0.23 2.02
C ALA A 108 -14.38 -1.06 3.30
N SER A 109 -15.18 -2.12 3.39
CA SER A 109 -15.08 -3.08 4.48
C SER A 109 -15.39 -4.47 4.00
N MET A 110 -14.90 -5.45 4.74
CA MET A 110 -15.19 -6.84 4.50
C MET A 110 -15.18 -7.66 5.77
N GLU A 111 -15.92 -8.77 5.70
CA GLU A 111 -15.86 -9.87 6.64
C GLU A 111 -15.46 -11.12 5.87
N TYR A 112 -14.42 -11.81 6.35
CA TYR A 112 -13.87 -12.97 5.69
C TYR A 112 -13.50 -14.04 6.71
N LYS A 113 -13.79 -15.29 6.35
CA LYS A 113 -13.34 -16.47 7.08
C LYS A 113 -12.58 -17.36 6.12
N ALA A 114 -11.28 -17.52 6.36
CA ALA A 114 -10.41 -18.27 5.45
C ALA A 114 -10.80 -19.73 5.30
N GLU A 115 -11.21 -20.34 6.42
CA GLU A 115 -11.56 -21.75 6.52
C GLU A 115 -12.67 -21.94 7.55
N ALA A 116 -13.37 -23.08 7.52
CA ALA A 116 -14.46 -23.35 8.46
C ALA A 116 -14.08 -23.16 9.94
N ASN A 117 -12.81 -23.43 10.29
CA ASN A 117 -12.24 -23.25 11.63
C ASN A 117 -11.19 -22.12 11.70
N GLY A 118 -10.99 -21.37 10.61
CA GLY A 118 -10.03 -20.26 10.57
C GLY A 118 -10.52 -19.03 11.33
N PRO A 119 -9.63 -18.05 11.59
CA PRO A 119 -10.01 -16.83 12.28
C PRO A 119 -11.05 -16.05 11.48
N ASN A 120 -12.00 -15.44 12.19
CA ASN A 120 -12.90 -14.45 11.60
C ASN A 120 -12.12 -13.14 11.44
N ILE A 121 -12.12 -12.62 10.23
CA ILE A 121 -11.42 -11.39 9.85
C ILE A 121 -12.46 -10.34 9.52
N HIS A 122 -12.42 -9.21 10.21
CA HIS A 122 -13.12 -8.00 9.79
C HIS A 122 -12.09 -6.94 9.46
N TRP A 123 -12.15 -6.41 8.24
CA TRP A 123 -11.24 -5.38 7.81
C TRP A 123 -12.01 -4.22 7.20
N SER A 124 -11.78 -3.01 7.70
CA SER A 124 -12.24 -1.78 7.08
C SER A 124 -11.08 -0.87 6.74
N VAL A 125 -11.25 -0.12 5.65
CA VAL A 125 -10.25 0.83 5.20
C VAL A 125 -10.87 2.03 4.51
N THR A 126 -10.21 3.16 4.67
CA THR A 126 -10.44 4.40 3.95
C THR A 126 -9.09 4.97 3.54
N VAL A 127 -9.02 5.58 2.36
CA VAL A 127 -7.81 6.21 1.85
C VAL A 127 -8.10 7.66 1.44
N ALA A 128 -7.16 8.55 1.74
CA ALA A 128 -7.18 9.96 1.34
C ALA A 128 -5.77 10.43 0.92
N PRO A 129 -5.60 11.31 -0.09
CA PRO A 129 -4.30 11.90 -0.39
C PRO A 129 -3.79 12.70 0.81
N THR A 130 -2.48 12.67 1.04
CA THR A 130 -1.85 13.66 1.92
C THR A 130 -1.46 14.88 1.10
N GLU A 131 -1.79 16.07 1.61
CA GLU A 131 -1.31 17.36 1.07
C GLU A 131 0.22 17.47 1.08
#